data_AF-A0A2T3W9J3-F1
#
_entry.id   AF-A0A2T3W9J3-F1
#
_cell.length_a   1.000
_cell.length_b   1.000
_cell.length_c   1.000
_cell.angle_alpha   90.00
_cell.angle_beta   90.00
_cell.angle_gamma   90.00
#
_symmetry.space_group_name_H-M   'P 1'
#
loop_
_entity.id
_entity.type
_entity.pdbx_description
1 polymer ?
#
loop_
_entity_poly.entity_id
_entity_poly.type
_entity_poly.pdbx_seq_one_letter_code
_entity_poly.pdbx_strand_id
1 'polypeptide(L)'
;MTQVVPASPSSAHYGASSLSDACPALLHNDEHLYRLGQSLTVLHAHKGTGARLRILILKDDPVNPMVLQGDRLLRPSATLGLKAELRHQQHLQARCAAPLGADPTPVDLLVRDNQVLELQLDSLGDPPRISSATLALAAAIDSAARAPAPRAASGLGRLFRRSQDEAPLHTDQGAVTRTIQELRAAVQQLLVTPFATLTLEWDDVPDMT
;
A
#
# COMPACT_ATOMS: atom_id res chain seq x y z
N MET A 1 15.20 -16.36 48.75
CA MET A 1 14.25 -16.90 47.77
C MET A 1 13.47 -15.72 47.23
N THR A 2 13.87 -15.22 46.05
CA THR A 2 13.28 -14.01 45.46
C THR A 2 12.11 -14.45 44.60
N GLN A 3 10.89 -14.14 45.03
CA GLN A 3 9.69 -14.36 44.21
C GLN A 3 9.79 -13.50 42.95
N VAL A 4 9.95 -14.16 41.81
CA VAL A 4 9.74 -13.56 40.49
C VAL A 4 8.23 -13.45 40.32
N VAL A 5 7.69 -12.25 40.47
CA VAL A 5 6.31 -11.94 40.13
C VAL A 5 6.19 -12.05 38.61
N PRO A 6 5.32 -12.93 38.05
CA PRO A 6 5.07 -12.94 36.62
C PRO A 6 4.44 -11.60 36.24
N ALA A 7 5.03 -10.92 35.28
CA ALA A 7 4.46 -9.71 34.70
C ALA A 7 3.10 -10.07 34.11
N SER A 8 2.02 -9.54 34.69
CA SER A 8 0.70 -9.64 34.10
C SER A 8 0.75 -9.12 32.66
N PRO A 9 0.16 -9.81 31.67
CA PRO A 9 0.00 -9.25 30.34
C PRO A 9 -0.91 -8.03 30.47
N SER A 10 -0.30 -6.85 30.42
CA SER A 10 -1.02 -5.59 30.34
C SER A 10 -1.77 -5.60 29.01
N SER A 11 -3.05 -5.93 29.07
CA SER A 11 -4.05 -5.63 28.05
C SER A 11 -4.22 -4.11 27.97
N ALA A 12 -3.16 -3.41 27.61
CA ALA A 12 -3.23 -2.03 27.20
C ALA A 12 -3.94 -2.04 25.85
N HIS A 13 -5.15 -1.48 25.81
CA HIS A 13 -5.74 -0.97 24.59
C HIS A 13 -4.78 0.05 23.98
N TYR A 14 -3.78 -0.41 23.23
CA TYR A 14 -2.96 0.45 22.39
C TYR A 14 -3.88 0.97 21.29
N GLY A 15 -4.32 2.20 21.45
CA GLY A 15 -5.26 2.85 20.55
C GLY A 15 -4.77 2.79 19.11
N ALA A 16 -5.67 2.44 18.20
CA ALA A 16 -5.42 2.57 16.78
C ALA A 16 -4.98 4.01 16.49
N SER A 17 -3.84 4.16 15.82
CA SER A 17 -3.31 5.44 15.37
C SER A 17 -3.50 5.54 13.87
N SER A 18 -3.60 6.75 13.33
CA SER A 18 -3.54 6.92 11.89
C SER A 18 -2.17 6.50 11.37
N LEU A 19 -2.12 5.81 10.22
CA LEU A 19 -0.85 5.52 9.54
C LEU A 19 -0.08 6.81 9.22
N SER A 20 -0.79 7.91 8.95
CA SER A 20 -0.19 9.22 8.71
C SER A 20 0.64 9.72 9.89
N ASP A 21 0.18 9.44 11.10
CA ASP A 21 0.77 9.97 12.33
C ASP A 21 1.96 9.10 12.73
N ALA A 22 1.85 7.79 12.50
CA ALA A 22 2.92 6.85 12.75
C ALA A 22 4.06 6.96 11.72
N CYS A 23 3.75 7.36 10.48
CA CYS A 23 4.69 7.43 9.37
C CYS A 23 4.52 8.72 8.53
N PRO A 24 4.80 9.92 9.09
CA PRO A 24 4.48 11.19 8.44
C PRO A 24 5.22 11.41 7.11
N ALA A 25 6.40 10.82 6.94
CA ALA A 25 7.17 10.92 5.69
C ALA A 25 6.42 10.34 4.47
N LEU A 26 5.51 9.38 4.67
CA LEU A 26 4.72 8.78 3.58
C LEU A 26 3.83 9.79 2.87
N LEU A 27 3.23 10.71 3.63
CA LEU A 27 2.27 11.66 3.10
C LEU A 27 2.93 12.90 2.48
N HIS A 28 4.26 13.00 2.50
CA HIS A 28 4.97 14.12 1.90
C HIS A 28 5.76 13.72 0.64
N ASN A 29 5.73 12.44 0.27
CA ASN A 29 6.44 11.92 -0.88
C ASN A 29 5.51 11.06 -1.76
N ASP A 30 5.15 11.60 -2.92
CA ASP A 30 4.22 10.96 -3.86
C ASP A 30 4.74 9.62 -4.40
N GLU A 31 6.06 9.49 -4.55
CA GLU A 31 6.69 8.22 -4.94
C GLU A 31 6.46 7.14 -3.89
N HIS A 32 6.65 7.49 -2.60
CA HIS A 32 6.43 6.55 -1.50
C HIS A 32 4.95 6.21 -1.35
N LEU A 33 4.08 7.20 -1.47
CA LEU A 33 2.63 7.01 -1.44
C LEU A 33 2.16 6.06 -2.55
N TYR A 34 2.66 6.25 -3.77
CA TYR A 34 2.30 5.40 -4.89
C TYR A 34 2.82 3.97 -4.75
N ARG A 35 4.05 3.80 -4.25
CA ARG A 35 4.62 2.46 -3.98
C ARG A 35 3.86 1.74 -2.88
N LEU A 36 3.50 2.43 -1.80
CA LEU A 36 2.64 1.89 -0.75
C LEU A 36 1.28 1.44 -1.33
N GLY A 37 0.65 2.30 -2.14
CA GLY A 37 -0.63 1.98 -2.80
C GLY A 37 -0.55 0.72 -3.67
N GLN A 38 0.51 0.57 -4.46
CA GLN A 38 0.78 -0.64 -5.25
C GLN A 38 0.90 -1.87 -4.35
N SER A 39 1.73 -1.81 -3.31
CA SER A 39 1.96 -2.92 -2.39
C SER A 39 0.67 -3.34 -1.69
N LEU A 40 -0.10 -2.40 -1.12
CA LEU A 40 -1.38 -2.69 -0.47
C LEU A 40 -2.42 -3.26 -1.45
N THR A 41 -2.41 -2.80 -2.70
CA THR A 41 -3.29 -3.34 -3.75
C THR A 41 -2.97 -4.80 -4.06
N VAL A 42 -1.68 -5.15 -4.16
CA VAL A 42 -1.23 -6.53 -4.35
C VAL A 42 -1.63 -7.37 -3.14
N LEU A 43 -1.29 -6.94 -1.92
CA LEU A 43 -1.61 -7.67 -0.69
C LEU A 43 -3.11 -7.92 -0.52
N HIS A 44 -3.94 -6.93 -0.88
CA HIS A 44 -5.39 -7.09 -0.83
C HIS A 44 -5.90 -8.15 -1.82
N ALA A 45 -5.34 -8.24 -3.02
CA ALA A 45 -5.70 -9.27 -4.00
C ALA A 45 -5.49 -10.70 -3.45
N HIS A 46 -4.56 -10.88 -2.51
CA HIS A 46 -4.30 -12.16 -1.85
C HIS A 46 -5.18 -12.44 -0.63
N LYS A 47 -5.99 -11.49 -0.14
CA LYS A 47 -6.86 -11.67 1.05
C LYS A 47 -7.91 -12.77 0.86
N GLY A 48 -8.32 -13.05 -0.39
CA GLY A 48 -9.35 -14.04 -0.72
C GLY A 48 -8.93 -15.51 -0.63
N THR A 49 -7.66 -15.82 -0.32
CA THR A 49 -7.13 -17.21 -0.39
C THR A 49 -7.34 -18.05 0.88
N GLY A 50 -8.24 -17.64 1.79
CA GLY A 50 -8.67 -18.45 2.95
C GLY A 50 -7.74 -18.45 4.17
N ALA A 51 -6.55 -17.87 4.09
CA ALA A 51 -5.66 -17.70 5.23
C ALA A 51 -5.86 -16.34 5.90
N ARG A 52 -5.80 -16.30 7.24
CA ARG A 52 -5.85 -15.04 8.01
C ARG A 52 -4.55 -14.27 7.78
N LEU A 53 -4.56 -13.34 6.82
CA LEU A 53 -3.42 -12.47 6.52
C LEU A 53 -3.39 -11.29 7.49
N ARG A 54 -2.25 -11.02 8.12
CA ARG A 54 -2.02 -9.78 8.89
C ARG A 54 -1.07 -8.90 8.09
N ILE A 55 -1.45 -7.67 7.81
CA ILE A 55 -0.59 -6.74 7.05
C ILE A 55 0.27 -5.96 8.05
N LEU A 56 1.59 -6.01 7.85
CA LEU A 56 2.59 -5.38 8.71
C LEU A 56 3.26 -4.22 7.97
N ILE A 57 3.52 -3.13 8.67
CA ILE A 57 4.22 -1.94 8.19
C ILE A 57 5.41 -1.69 9.13
N LEU A 58 6.60 -1.57 8.57
CA LEU A 58 7.82 -1.23 9.31
C LEU A 58 7.96 0.29 9.36
N LYS A 59 8.16 0.87 10.55
CA LYS A 59 8.28 2.32 10.75
C LYS A 59 9.44 2.94 9.96
N ASP A 60 10.56 2.22 9.90
CA ASP A 60 11.79 2.69 9.26
C ASP A 60 11.85 2.37 7.75
N ASP A 61 10.95 1.52 7.26
CA ASP A 61 10.77 1.21 5.83
C ASP A 61 9.29 1.29 5.44
N PRO A 62 8.72 2.50 5.40
CA PRO A 62 7.29 2.63 5.21
C PRO A 62 6.83 2.28 3.78
N VAL A 63 7.75 1.92 2.88
CA VAL A 63 7.48 1.68 1.46
C VAL A 63 7.16 0.21 1.16
N ASN A 64 7.37 -0.70 2.11
CA ASN A 64 7.28 -2.13 1.85
C ASN A 64 6.41 -2.87 2.88
N PRO A 65 5.07 -2.71 2.82
CA PRO A 65 4.19 -3.49 3.68
C PRO A 65 4.37 -4.98 3.38
N MET A 66 4.32 -5.78 4.44
CA MET A 66 4.48 -7.22 4.39
C MET A 66 3.20 -7.90 4.87
N VAL A 67 3.08 -9.19 4.62
CA VAL A 67 2.02 -10.02 5.20
C VAL A 67 2.62 -11.10 6.05
N LEU A 68 2.07 -11.26 7.25
CA LEU A 68 2.25 -12.43 8.08
C LEU A 68 1.13 -13.43 7.78
N GLN A 69 1.52 -14.61 7.32
CA GLN A 69 0.63 -15.75 7.06
C GLN A 69 1.13 -16.95 7.88
N GLY A 70 0.44 -17.24 8.98
CA GLY A 70 0.93 -18.21 9.97
C GLY A 70 2.20 -17.68 10.63
N ASP A 71 3.31 -18.39 10.45
CA ASP A 71 4.66 -18.04 10.91
C ASP A 71 5.55 -17.41 9.82
N ARG A 72 5.03 -17.31 8.58
CA ARG A 72 5.81 -16.84 7.42
C ARG A 72 5.52 -15.39 7.11
N LEU A 73 6.60 -14.68 6.83
CA LEU A 73 6.55 -13.34 6.29
C LEU A 73 6.62 -13.39 4.77
N LEU A 74 5.71 -12.68 4.13
CA LEU A 74 5.59 -12.58 2.68
C LEU A 74 5.63 -11.11 2.26
N ARG A 75 6.25 -10.81 1.12
CA ARG A 75 6.32 -9.47 0.55
C ARG A 75 5.67 -9.39 -0.82
N PRO A 76 5.00 -8.28 -1.15
CA PRO A 76 4.75 -7.94 -2.53
C PRO A 76 6.09 -7.78 -3.26
N SER A 77 6.14 -8.17 -4.53
CA SER A 77 7.34 -8.01 -5.36
C SER A 77 7.59 -6.52 -5.70
N ALA A 78 8.54 -6.27 -6.60
CA ALA A 78 8.92 -4.92 -7.03
C ALA A 78 7.75 -3.99 -7.36
N THR A 79 7.85 -2.76 -6.85
CA THR A 79 6.96 -1.63 -7.18
C THR A 79 7.62 -0.70 -8.21
N LEU A 80 6.79 -0.02 -9.00
CA LEU A 80 7.26 1.02 -9.92
C LEU A 80 7.28 2.38 -9.23
N GLY A 81 8.25 3.22 -9.61
CA GLY A 81 8.18 4.64 -9.31
C GLY A 81 7.24 5.36 -10.27
N LEU A 82 6.73 6.53 -9.88
CA LEU A 82 5.84 7.37 -10.70
C LEU A 82 6.44 7.74 -12.06
N LYS A 83 7.77 7.84 -12.14
CA LYS A 83 8.50 8.20 -13.37
C LYS A 83 8.98 6.99 -14.18
N ALA A 84 8.60 5.77 -13.81
CA ALA A 84 9.04 4.58 -14.53
C ALA A 84 8.46 4.56 -15.96
N GLU A 85 9.29 4.30 -16.96
CA GLU A 85 8.87 4.19 -18.36
C GLU A 85 8.28 2.81 -18.70
N LEU A 86 7.46 2.26 -17.79
CA LEU A 86 6.80 0.96 -17.93
C LEU A 86 5.28 1.14 -17.92
N ARG A 87 4.55 0.14 -18.40
CA ARG A 87 3.08 0.15 -18.32
C ARG A 87 2.63 -0.11 -16.88
N HIS A 88 2.22 0.95 -16.18
CA HIS A 88 1.88 0.90 -14.76
C HIS A 88 0.71 -0.04 -14.47
N GLN A 89 -0.36 0.02 -15.26
CA GLN A 89 -1.52 -0.84 -15.07
C GLN A 89 -1.19 -2.30 -15.31
N GLN A 90 -0.48 -2.59 -16.41
CA GLN A 90 -0.10 -3.96 -16.76
C GLN A 90 0.83 -4.56 -15.70
N HIS A 91 1.79 -3.77 -15.20
CA HIS A 91 2.67 -4.19 -14.11
C HIS A 91 1.88 -4.53 -12.85
N LEU A 92 1.01 -3.62 -12.40
CA LEU A 92 0.23 -3.81 -11.18
C LEU A 92 -0.70 -5.04 -11.27
N GLN A 93 -1.40 -5.21 -12.40
CA GLN A 93 -2.24 -6.39 -12.65
C GLN A 93 -1.42 -7.69 -12.61
N ALA A 94 -0.26 -7.72 -13.27
CA ALA A 94 0.62 -8.88 -13.26
C ALA A 94 1.13 -9.20 -11.85
N ARG A 95 1.34 -8.19 -11.00
CA ARG A 95 1.75 -8.40 -9.59
C ARG A 95 0.60 -8.91 -8.72
N CYS A 96 -0.63 -8.44 -8.91
CA CYS A 96 -1.79 -8.95 -8.17
C CYS A 96 -2.10 -10.43 -8.45
N ALA A 97 -1.67 -10.96 -9.60
CA ALA A 97 -1.83 -12.37 -9.96
C ALA A 97 -0.60 -13.24 -9.63
N ALA A 98 0.55 -12.62 -9.35
CA ALA A 98 1.79 -13.33 -9.04
C ALA A 98 1.81 -13.78 -7.57
N PRO A 99 2.49 -14.89 -7.22
CA PRO A 99 2.67 -15.27 -5.84
C PRO A 99 3.50 -14.21 -5.07
N LEU A 100 3.18 -14.03 -3.79
CA LEU A 100 3.99 -13.23 -2.89
C LEU A 100 5.35 -13.90 -2.66
N GLY A 101 6.40 -13.09 -2.53
CA GLY A 101 7.75 -13.58 -2.24
C GLY A 101 7.92 -13.87 -0.75
N ALA A 102 8.61 -14.94 -0.40
CA ALA A 102 8.98 -15.20 1.00
C ALA A 102 10.03 -14.17 1.47
N ASP A 103 9.83 -13.63 2.67
CA ASP A 103 10.83 -12.80 3.31
C ASP A 103 11.77 -13.67 4.15
N PRO A 104 13.10 -13.50 4.03
CA PRO A 104 14.04 -14.28 4.82
C PRO A 104 14.11 -13.82 6.29
N THR A 105 13.55 -12.65 6.64
CA THR A 105 13.59 -12.14 8.01
C THR A 105 12.62 -12.95 8.86
N PRO A 106 13.06 -13.56 9.97
CA PRO A 106 12.16 -14.22 10.90
C PRO A 106 11.34 -13.19 11.68
N VAL A 107 10.12 -13.57 12.06
CA VAL A 107 9.14 -12.68 12.72
C VAL A 107 9.66 -12.15 14.05
N ASP A 108 10.40 -12.96 14.80
CA ASP A 108 10.92 -12.58 16.12
C ASP A 108 11.92 -11.42 16.05
N LEU A 109 12.68 -11.31 14.96
CA LEU A 109 13.60 -10.19 14.76
C LEU A 109 12.87 -8.88 14.44
N LEU A 110 11.72 -8.93 13.75
CA LEU A 110 10.95 -7.72 13.47
C LEU A 110 10.39 -7.08 14.75
N VAL A 111 10.05 -7.89 15.74
CA VAL A 111 9.29 -7.44 16.92
C VAL A 111 10.18 -6.78 17.97
N ARG A 112 11.47 -7.17 18.04
CA ARG A 112 12.40 -6.75 19.10
C ARG A 112 12.52 -5.24 19.25
N ASP A 113 12.31 -4.49 18.17
CA ASP A 113 12.54 -3.04 18.16
C ASP A 113 11.24 -2.20 18.23
N ASN A 114 10.06 -2.81 18.43
CA ASN A 114 8.76 -2.10 18.45
C ASN A 114 8.52 -1.21 17.21
N GLN A 115 9.14 -1.58 16.09
CA GLN A 115 9.07 -0.85 14.83
C GLN A 115 7.99 -1.39 13.88
N VAL A 116 7.23 -2.38 14.32
CA VAL A 116 6.20 -3.02 13.50
C VAL A 116 4.82 -2.51 13.89
N LEU A 117 4.09 -2.07 12.89
CA LEU A 117 2.70 -1.67 12.97
C LEU A 117 1.87 -2.69 12.21
N GLU A 118 0.75 -3.11 12.78
CA GLU A 118 -0.25 -3.92 12.09
C GLU A 118 -1.34 -3.00 11.53
N LEU A 119 -1.64 -3.19 10.25
CA LEU A 119 -2.73 -2.49 9.59
C LEU A 119 -4.07 -3.16 9.93
N GLN A 120 -5.03 -2.36 10.41
CA GLN A 120 -6.37 -2.85 10.68
C GLN A 120 -7.10 -3.11 9.36
N LEU A 121 -7.38 -4.38 9.05
CA LEU A 121 -7.99 -4.76 7.78
C LEU A 121 -9.36 -4.14 7.53
N ASP A 122 -10.12 -3.83 8.59
CA ASP A 122 -11.43 -3.17 8.47
C ASP A 122 -11.29 -1.71 7.99
N SER A 123 -10.15 -1.06 8.27
CA SER A 123 -9.85 0.29 7.79
C SER A 123 -9.58 0.37 6.28
N LEU A 124 -9.32 -0.77 5.63
CA LEU A 124 -9.14 -0.82 4.17
C LEU A 124 -10.47 -0.63 3.42
N GLY A 125 -11.62 -1.00 4.01
CA GLY A 125 -12.93 -1.05 3.35
C GLY A 125 -13.07 -2.20 2.33
N ASP A 126 -14.28 -2.36 1.77
CA ASP A 126 -14.56 -3.33 0.70
C ASP A 126 -15.46 -2.71 -0.41
N PRO A 127 -15.01 -2.61 -1.67
CA PRO A 127 -13.61 -2.81 -2.12
C PRO A 127 -12.70 -1.70 -1.57
N PRO A 128 -11.40 -1.95 -1.38
CA PRO A 128 -10.54 -1.00 -0.72
C PRO A 128 -10.32 0.25 -1.58
N ARG A 129 -10.61 1.41 -0.99
CA ARG A 129 -10.45 2.72 -1.65
C ARG A 129 -9.05 2.93 -2.20
N ILE A 130 -8.05 2.39 -1.51
CA ILE A 130 -6.63 2.44 -1.92
C ILE A 130 -6.41 1.72 -3.24
N SER A 131 -6.98 0.53 -3.43
CA SER A 131 -6.79 -0.22 -4.68
C SER A 131 -7.46 0.49 -5.86
N SER A 132 -8.66 1.02 -5.66
CA SER A 132 -9.33 1.84 -6.68
C SER A 132 -8.49 3.06 -7.06
N ALA A 133 -8.03 3.84 -6.07
CA ALA A 133 -7.21 5.04 -6.31
C ALA A 133 -5.86 4.71 -6.97
N THR A 134 -5.21 3.62 -6.55
CA THR A 134 -3.93 3.18 -7.13
C THR A 134 -4.08 2.72 -8.58
N LEU A 135 -5.13 1.97 -8.90
CA LEU A 135 -5.43 1.55 -10.27
C LEU A 135 -5.79 2.74 -11.17
N ALA A 136 -6.55 3.70 -10.65
CA ALA A 136 -6.87 4.95 -11.35
C ALA A 136 -5.61 5.79 -11.63
N LEU A 137 -4.72 5.90 -10.64
CA LEU A 137 -3.44 6.59 -10.79
C LEU A 137 -2.54 5.89 -11.83
N ALA A 138 -2.44 4.56 -11.80
CA ALA A 138 -1.72 3.81 -12.81
C ALA A 138 -2.27 4.07 -14.23
N ALA A 139 -3.60 4.13 -14.38
CA ALA A 139 -4.26 4.46 -15.64
C ALA A 139 -3.94 5.88 -16.13
N ALA A 140 -3.96 6.84 -15.21
CA ALA A 140 -3.67 8.24 -15.50
C ALA A 140 -2.21 8.42 -15.96
N ILE A 141 -1.25 7.75 -15.30
CA ILE A 141 0.16 7.77 -15.71
C ILE A 141 0.34 7.15 -17.09
N ASP A 142 -0.24 5.97 -17.33
CA ASP A 142 -0.15 5.29 -18.62
C ASP A 142 -0.77 6.11 -19.77
N SER A 143 -1.82 6.89 -19.49
CA SER A 143 -2.49 7.77 -20.45
C SER A 143 -1.65 9.02 -20.71
N ALA A 144 -1.14 9.67 -19.66
CA ALA A 144 -0.26 10.83 -19.78
C ALA A 144 1.03 10.51 -20.59
N ALA A 145 1.56 9.30 -20.46
CA ALA A 145 2.71 8.84 -21.24
C ALA A 145 2.41 8.60 -22.74
N ARG A 146 1.14 8.43 -23.11
CA ARG A 146 0.70 8.28 -24.51
C ARG A 146 0.30 9.60 -25.17
N ALA A 147 0.07 10.65 -24.38
CA ALA A 147 -0.38 11.93 -24.90
C ALA A 147 0.66 12.49 -25.89
N PRO A 148 0.25 12.86 -27.12
CA PRO A 148 1.18 13.43 -28.09
C PRO A 148 1.76 14.73 -27.52
N ALA A 149 3.09 14.83 -27.48
CA ALA A 149 3.75 16.08 -27.12
C ALA A 149 3.20 17.22 -27.99
N PRO A 150 2.90 18.41 -27.41
CA PRO A 150 2.40 19.53 -28.19
C PRO A 150 3.43 19.85 -29.27
N ARG A 151 3.11 19.51 -30.52
CA ARG A 151 3.96 19.84 -31.66
C ARG A 151 4.07 21.36 -31.69
N ALA A 152 5.27 21.87 -31.44
CA ALA A 152 5.57 23.27 -31.68
C ALA A 152 5.11 23.59 -33.10
N ALA A 153 4.14 24.50 -33.22
CA ALA A 153 3.62 24.93 -34.50
C ALA A 153 4.74 25.69 -35.24
N SER A 154 5.59 24.94 -35.94
CA SER A 154 6.51 25.49 -36.91
C SER A 154 5.70 26.19 -38.00
N GLY A 155 6.06 27.44 -38.27
CA GLY A 155 5.26 28.41 -39.01
C GLY A 155 4.94 28.01 -40.46
N LEU A 156 3.99 28.76 -41.03
CA LEU A 156 3.52 28.75 -42.44
C LEU A 156 2.38 27.78 -42.85
N GLY A 157 1.52 27.35 -41.92
CA GLY A 157 0.33 26.52 -42.24
C GLY A 157 -1.05 27.07 -41.85
N ARG A 158 -1.16 28.30 -41.35
CA ARG A 158 -2.41 28.84 -40.74
C ARG A 158 -3.40 29.47 -41.73
N LEU A 159 -3.86 28.74 -42.75
CA LEU A 159 -4.97 29.26 -43.58
C LEU A 159 -6.16 28.33 -43.82
N PHE A 160 -6.10 27.04 -43.50
CA PHE A 160 -7.29 26.18 -43.65
C PHE A 160 -7.37 25.09 -42.58
N ARG A 161 -8.02 25.40 -41.45
CA ARG A 161 -8.81 24.41 -40.71
C ARG A 161 -9.82 25.09 -39.79
N ARG A 162 -11.09 24.84 -40.06
CA ARG A 162 -12.25 25.20 -39.23
C ARG A 162 -12.73 23.93 -38.54
N SER A 163 -13.01 24.05 -37.23
CA SER A 163 -13.88 23.22 -36.37
C SER A 163 -13.70 21.71 -36.36
N GLN A 164 -13.04 21.20 -35.31
CA GLN A 164 -13.56 20.09 -34.48
C GLN A 164 -12.70 19.93 -33.21
N ASP A 165 -13.38 19.88 -32.06
CA ASP A 165 -12.91 19.48 -30.72
C ASP A 165 -11.70 20.21 -30.10
N GLU A 166 -11.97 21.37 -29.51
CA GLU A 166 -11.19 21.86 -28.36
C GLU A 166 -11.99 21.61 -27.08
N ALA A 167 -11.88 20.39 -26.56
CA ALA A 167 -11.92 20.12 -25.13
C ALA A 167 -10.55 19.54 -24.74
N PRO A 168 -10.01 19.88 -23.57
CA PRO A 168 -8.70 20.52 -23.52
C PRO A 168 -7.55 19.52 -23.36
N LEU A 169 -6.38 19.88 -23.90
CA LEU A 169 -5.06 19.31 -23.57
C LEU A 169 -4.63 19.51 -22.09
N HIS A 170 -5.57 19.91 -21.22
CA HIS A 170 -5.42 20.00 -19.76
C HIS A 170 -5.78 18.69 -19.03
N THR A 171 -6.09 17.61 -19.74
CA THR A 171 -6.85 16.47 -19.19
C THR A 171 -6.03 15.35 -18.55
N ASP A 172 -4.74 15.19 -18.86
CA ASP A 172 -3.99 14.01 -18.34
C ASP A 172 -3.12 14.31 -17.11
N GLN A 173 -2.42 15.45 -17.04
CA GLN A 173 -1.68 15.85 -15.83
C GLN A 173 -2.61 16.21 -14.66
N GLY A 174 -3.80 16.76 -14.97
CA GLY A 174 -4.85 16.98 -13.97
C GLY A 174 -5.38 15.67 -13.38
N ALA A 175 -5.49 14.63 -14.21
CA ALA A 175 -5.92 13.30 -13.77
C ALA A 175 -4.88 12.64 -12.84
N VAL A 176 -3.59 12.72 -13.16
CA VAL A 176 -2.51 12.21 -12.28
C VAL A 176 -2.54 12.93 -10.93
N THR A 177 -2.60 14.27 -10.93
CA THR A 177 -2.66 15.04 -9.69
C THR A 177 -3.89 14.70 -8.85
N ARG A 178 -5.07 14.62 -9.48
CA ARG A 178 -6.32 14.25 -8.79
C ARG A 178 -6.22 12.86 -8.15
N THR A 179 -5.78 11.86 -8.91
CA THR A 179 -5.71 10.47 -8.44
C THR A 179 -4.64 10.28 -7.36
N ILE A 180 -3.53 11.04 -7.38
CA ILE A 180 -2.58 11.10 -6.25
C ILE A 180 -3.25 11.64 -4.99
N GLN A 181 -4.08 12.70 -5.09
CA GLN A 181 -4.78 13.24 -3.92
C GLN A 181 -5.84 12.28 -3.37
N GLU A 182 -6.55 11.57 -4.25
CA GLU A 182 -7.47 10.49 -3.84
C GLU A 182 -6.73 9.37 -3.11
N LEU A 183 -5.57 8.94 -3.62
CA LEU A 183 -4.74 7.95 -2.95
C LEU A 183 -4.25 8.45 -1.59
N ARG A 184 -3.83 9.72 -1.49
CA ARG A 184 -3.40 10.33 -0.22
C ARG A 184 -4.53 10.33 0.80
N ALA A 185 -5.73 10.75 0.39
CA ALA A 185 -6.91 10.77 1.24
C ALA A 185 -7.31 9.36 1.71
N ALA A 186 -7.17 8.36 0.84
CA ALA A 186 -7.42 6.96 1.21
C ALA A 186 -6.39 6.44 2.23
N VAL A 187 -5.10 6.75 2.05
CA VAL A 187 -4.05 6.35 2.99
C VAL A 187 -4.18 7.05 4.35
N GLN A 188 -4.65 8.30 4.38
CA GLN A 188 -4.95 9.02 5.63
C GLN A 188 -6.06 8.37 6.48
N GLN A 189 -6.90 7.53 5.88
CA GLN A 189 -7.97 6.82 6.60
C GLN A 189 -7.50 5.49 7.19
N LEU A 190 -6.26 5.08 6.91
CA LEU A 190 -5.72 3.82 7.42
C LEU A 190 -5.40 3.89 8.90
N LEU A 191 -5.83 2.86 9.60
CA LEU A 191 -5.58 2.70 11.03
C LEU A 191 -4.56 1.60 11.25
N VAL A 192 -3.60 1.88 12.13
CA VAL A 192 -2.56 0.95 12.53
C VAL A 192 -2.50 0.81 14.04
N THR A 193 -2.14 -0.37 14.50
CA THR A 193 -1.84 -0.66 15.91
C THR A 193 -0.42 -1.17 16.05
N PRO A 194 0.26 -0.96 17.18
CA PRO A 194 1.51 -1.65 17.46
C PRO A 194 1.32 -3.16 17.31
N PHE A 195 2.21 -3.80 16.55
CA PHE A 195 2.15 -5.25 16.40
C PHE A 195 2.61 -5.90 17.69
N ALA A 196 1.67 -6.49 18.43
CA ALA A 196 1.99 -7.43 19.48
C ALA A 196 2.11 -8.82 18.84
N THR A 197 3.27 -9.47 19.04
CA THR A 197 3.34 -10.92 18.90
C THR A 197 2.48 -11.46 20.02
N LEU A 198 1.21 -11.76 19.73
CA LEU A 198 0.51 -12.75 20.50
C LEU A 198 1.34 -14.02 20.31
N THR A 199 2.18 -14.33 21.30
CA THR A 199 2.41 -15.72 21.64
C THR A 199 1.01 -16.30 21.76
N LEU A 200 0.60 -17.04 20.74
CA LEU A 200 -0.46 -18.02 20.88
C LEU A 200 0.08 -18.99 21.93
N GLU A 201 -0.09 -18.63 23.21
CA GLU A 201 -0.16 -19.63 24.26
C GLU A 201 -1.35 -20.48 23.85
N TRP A 202 -1.05 -21.68 23.37
CA TRP A 202 -2.02 -22.73 23.18
C TRP A 202 -2.50 -23.18 24.56
N ASP A 203 -3.15 -22.29 25.31
CA ASP A 203 -3.56 -22.55 26.70
C ASP A 203 -4.95 -23.20 26.79
N ASP A 204 -5.59 -23.46 25.64
CA ASP A 204 -6.89 -24.12 25.57
C ASP A 204 -6.84 -25.34 24.64
N VAL A 205 -5.97 -26.31 24.94
CA VAL A 205 -6.27 -27.71 24.59
C VAL A 205 -6.85 -28.32 25.87
N PRO A 206 -8.18 -28.48 26.01
CA PRO A 206 -8.70 -29.27 27.11
C PRO A 206 -8.13 -30.68 26.96
N ASP A 207 -7.37 -31.12 27.97
CA ASP A 207 -6.90 -32.48 28.09
C ASP A 207 -8.12 -33.40 27.96
N MET A 208 -8.26 -34.02 26.80
CA MET A 208 -9.22 -35.08 26.58
C MET A 208 -8.69 -36.30 27.31
N THR A 209 -9.20 -36.46 28.53
CA THR A 209 -9.17 -37.73 29.29
C THR A 209 -10.09 -38.77 28.66
#